data_AF-A0A933M3Z7-F1
#
_entry.id   AF-A0A933M3Z7-F1
#
_cell.length_a   1.000
_cell.length_b   1.000
_cell.length_c   1.000
_cell.angle_alpha   90.00
_cell.angle_beta   90.00
_cell.angle_gamma   90.00
#
_symmetry.space_group_name_H-M   'P 1'
#
loop_
_entity.id
_entity.type
_entity.pdbx_description
1 polymer ?
#
loop_
_entity_poly.entity_id
_entity_poly.type
_entity_poly.pdbx_seq_one_letter_code
_entity_poly.pdbx_strand_id
1 'polypeptide(L)'
;MKTIFLNILILLSGSPCFAGGTEGATPFNFLFTNTAKAEALGGAYAAMQGSAETLLYNPAGLSKIENNEIIFGYASHIKDINQKYLGIAFKKGYGAMIKSVYSDKI
;
A
#
# COMPACT_ATOMS: atom_id res chain seq x y z
N MET A 1 -31.46 7.27 -25.44
CA MET A 1 -30.50 8.31 -25.01
C MET A 1 -29.76 7.93 -23.72
N LYS A 2 -30.45 7.54 -22.63
CA LYS A 2 -29.80 7.14 -21.37
C LYS A 2 -28.78 5.99 -21.51
N THR A 3 -29.09 4.97 -22.32
CA THR A 3 -28.20 3.83 -22.59
C THR A 3 -26.94 4.21 -23.36
N ILE A 4 -27.04 5.14 -24.32
CA ILE A 4 -25.89 5.63 -25.10
C ILE A 4 -24.96 6.43 -24.19
N PHE A 5 -25.52 7.28 -23.34
CA PHE A 5 -24.75 8.08 -22.38
C PHE A 5 -24.00 7.21 -21.37
N LEU A 6 -24.62 6.15 -20.87
CA LEU A 6 -24.01 5.21 -19.93
C LEU A 6 -22.83 4.45 -20.57
N ASN A 7 -22.97 4.02 -21.84
CA ASN A 7 -21.88 3.33 -22.55
C ASN A 7 -20.69 4.26 -22.83
N ILE A 8 -20.93 5.53 -23.16
CA ILE A 8 -19.87 6.54 -23.34
C ILE A 8 -19.14 6.80 -22.02
N LEU A 9 -19.85 6.86 -20.90
CA LEU A 9 -19.25 7.08 -19.58
C LEU A 9 -18.33 5.91 -19.17
N ILE A 10 -18.71 4.67 -19.49
CA ILE A 10 -17.88 3.48 -19.23
C ILE A 10 -16.62 3.49 -20.11
N LEU A 11 -16.75 3.85 -21.39
CA LEU A 11 -15.61 3.97 -22.31
C LEU A 11 -14.60 5.06 -21.89
N LEU A 12 -15.06 6.16 -21.31
CA LEU A 12 -14.18 7.22 -20.79
C LEU A 12 -13.46 6.85 -19.47
N SER A 13 -13.93 5.83 -18.74
CA SER A 13 -13.31 5.40 -17.49
C SER A 13 -12.10 4.47 -17.67
N GLY A 14 -11.85 4.01 -18.89
CA GLY A 14 -10.70 3.19 -19.23
C GLY A 14 -9.44 4.04 -19.41
N SER A 15 -8.72 4.31 -18.32
CA SER A 15 -7.36 4.85 -18.41
C SER A 15 -6.43 3.83 -19.11
N PRO A 16 -5.66 4.20 -20.15
CA PRO A 16 -4.69 3.29 -20.74
C PRO A 16 -3.61 2.97 -19.70
N CYS A 17 -3.59 1.71 -19.26
CA CYS A 17 -2.54 1.19 -18.39
C CYS A 17 -1.35 0.77 -19.26
N PHE A 18 -0.33 1.62 -19.32
CA PHE A 18 0.95 1.27 -19.94
C PHE A 18 1.82 0.58 -18.90
N ALA A 19 2.25 -0.65 -19.17
CA ALA A 19 3.30 -1.29 -18.39
C ALA A 19 4.62 -0.54 -18.63
N GLY A 20 5.17 0.09 -17.59
CA GLY A 20 6.44 0.80 -17.69
C GLY A 20 7.57 -0.19 -17.96
N GLY A 21 8.32 -0.01 -19.06
CA GLY A 21 9.43 -0.91 -19.45
C GLY A 21 10.60 -0.99 -18.47
N THR A 22 10.51 -0.30 -17.32
CA THR A 22 11.49 -0.30 -16.22
C THR A 22 10.93 -0.91 -14.93
N GLU A 23 9.70 -1.44 -14.94
CA GLU A 23 9.12 -2.11 -13.77
C GLU A 23 10.01 -3.27 -13.31
N GLY A 24 10.43 -3.23 -12.04
CA GLY A 24 11.37 -4.22 -11.48
C GLY A 24 12.85 -3.85 -11.58
N ALA A 25 13.26 -2.89 -12.40
CA ALA A 25 14.67 -2.51 -12.59
C ALA A 25 15.22 -1.59 -11.48
N THR A 26 14.33 -0.93 -10.74
CA THR A 26 14.69 -0.13 -9.56
C THR A 26 14.99 -1.04 -8.35
N PRO A 27 16.18 -0.92 -7.73
CA PRO A 27 16.44 -1.62 -6.49
C PRO A 27 15.44 -1.16 -5.43
N PHE A 28 15.13 -2.04 -4.48
CA PHE A 28 14.19 -1.76 -3.38
C PHE A 28 12.73 -1.53 -3.80
N ASN A 29 12.28 -2.04 -4.95
CA ASN A 29 10.86 -1.97 -5.36
C ASN A 29 9.87 -2.54 -4.35
N PHE A 30 10.34 -3.45 -3.49
CA PHE A 30 9.56 -3.95 -2.37
C PHE A 30 9.07 -2.84 -1.44
N LEU A 31 9.74 -1.68 -1.35
CA LEU A 31 9.31 -0.57 -0.50
C LEU A 31 7.91 -0.08 -0.90
N PHE A 32 7.56 -0.12 -2.18
CA PHE A 32 6.29 0.34 -2.71
C PHE A 32 5.12 -0.65 -2.56
N THR A 33 5.33 -1.83 -1.97
CA THR A 33 4.22 -2.74 -1.66
C THR A 33 3.40 -2.23 -0.47
N ASN A 34 2.08 -2.33 -0.59
CA ASN A 34 1.11 -1.70 0.29
C ASN A 34 0.83 -2.56 1.55
N THR A 35 0.36 -1.95 2.64
CA THR A 35 -0.21 -2.69 3.77
C THR A 35 -1.68 -3.02 3.52
N ALA A 36 -2.29 -3.88 4.36
CA ALA A 36 -3.67 -4.30 4.14
C ALA A 36 -4.68 -3.13 4.16
N LYS A 37 -4.57 -2.17 5.08
CA LYS A 37 -5.48 -1.01 5.08
C LYS A 37 -5.23 -0.12 3.87
N ALA A 38 -3.98 0.03 3.46
CA ALA A 38 -3.66 0.83 2.29
C ALA A 38 -4.17 0.18 0.99
N GLU A 39 -4.09 -1.15 0.87
CA GLU A 39 -4.71 -1.88 -0.24
C GLU A 39 -6.23 -1.76 -0.26
N ALA A 40 -6.87 -1.83 0.91
CA ALA A 40 -8.32 -1.63 1.02
C ALA A 40 -8.78 -0.24 0.53
N LEU A 41 -7.88 0.76 0.57
CA LEU A 41 -8.10 2.10 0.02
C LEU A 41 -7.54 2.29 -1.40
N GLY A 42 -7.17 1.21 -2.10
CA GLY A 42 -6.62 1.28 -3.45
C GLY A 42 -5.27 2.03 -3.52
N GLY A 43 -4.49 2.01 -2.45
CA GLY A 43 -3.23 2.75 -2.32
C GLY A 43 -3.37 4.20 -1.84
N ALA A 44 -4.59 4.70 -1.63
CA ALA A 44 -4.84 6.07 -1.19
C ALA A 44 -4.65 6.25 0.34
N TYR A 45 -3.42 6.05 0.83
CA TYR A 45 -3.12 6.03 2.28
C TYR A 45 -2.25 7.20 2.79
N ALA A 46 -1.79 8.10 1.91
CA ALA A 46 -0.82 9.15 2.25
C ALA A 46 -1.29 10.15 3.32
N ALA A 47 -2.60 10.37 3.45
CA ALA A 47 -3.21 11.25 4.45
C ALA A 47 -3.76 10.50 5.67
N MET A 48 -3.64 9.17 5.71
CA MET A 48 -4.08 8.39 6.86
C MET A 48 -3.14 8.61 8.05
N GLN A 49 -3.69 8.55 9.26
CA GLN A 49 -3.01 8.88 10.50
C GLN A 49 -3.40 7.90 11.62
N GLY A 50 -2.61 7.89 12.69
CA GLY A 50 -2.97 7.16 13.92
C GLY A 50 -2.69 5.65 13.90
N SER A 51 -1.84 5.16 13.00
CA SER A 51 -1.43 3.76 12.96
C SER A 51 0.03 3.62 12.53
N ALA A 52 0.71 2.57 12.99
CA ALA A 52 2.05 2.18 12.56
C ALA A 52 2.13 1.94 11.04
N GLU A 53 1.02 1.63 10.36
CA GLU A 53 0.97 1.47 8.90
C GLU A 53 1.34 2.76 8.14
N THR A 54 1.23 3.93 8.78
CA THR A 54 1.59 5.21 8.15
C THR A 54 3.10 5.33 7.92
N LEU A 55 3.93 4.55 8.61
CA LEU A 55 5.39 4.54 8.41
C LEU A 55 5.81 4.19 6.98
N LEU A 56 5.01 3.41 6.24
CA LEU A 56 5.29 3.06 4.84
C LEU A 56 4.88 4.13 3.83
N TYR A 57 4.03 5.08 4.22
CA TYR A 57 3.48 6.10 3.32
C TYR A 57 3.90 7.51 3.72
N ASN A 58 3.54 7.91 4.92
CA ASN A 58 3.78 9.23 5.47
C ASN A 58 3.99 9.14 6.99
N PRO A 59 5.25 9.11 7.46
CA PRO A 59 5.57 9.04 8.88
C PRO A 59 4.95 10.16 9.73
N ALA A 60 4.59 11.31 9.14
CA ALA A 60 3.91 12.39 9.85
C ALA A 60 2.53 11.96 10.41
N GLY A 61 1.92 10.90 9.86
CA GLY A 61 0.70 10.29 10.38
C GLY A 61 0.83 9.73 11.80
N LEU A 62 2.06 9.47 12.28
CA LEU A 62 2.31 9.06 13.67
C LEU A 62 2.05 10.20 14.67
N SER A 63 2.01 11.46 14.24
CA SER A 63 1.72 12.60 15.12
C SER A 63 0.33 12.52 15.79
N LYS A 64 -0.58 11.69 15.26
CA LYS A 64 -1.94 11.48 15.76
C LYS A 64 -2.16 10.08 16.34
N ILE A 65 -1.09 9.35 16.67
CA ILE A 65 -1.24 8.04 17.28
C ILE A 65 -1.66 8.16 18.75
N GLU A 66 -2.80 7.55 19.10
CA GLU A 66 -3.40 7.71 20.43
C GLU A 66 -2.80 6.74 21.46
N ASN A 67 -2.39 5.56 21.01
CA ASN A 67 -1.91 4.45 21.84
C ASN A 67 -0.63 3.85 21.26
N ASN A 68 0.12 3.10 22.08
CA ASN A 68 1.18 2.26 21.54
C ASN A 68 0.52 1.16 20.68
N GLU A 69 1.01 0.98 19.46
CA GLU A 69 0.47 0.04 18.48
C GLU A 69 1.58 -0.89 18.01
N ILE A 70 1.23 -2.17 17.86
CA ILE A 70 2.04 -3.16 17.16
C ILE A 70 1.16 -3.75 16.05
N ILE A 71 1.68 -3.77 14.83
CA ILE A 71 1.02 -4.34 13.67
C ILE A 71 1.83 -5.50 13.12
N PHE A 72 1.13 -6.53 12.68
CA PHE A 72 1.68 -7.66 11.95
C PHE A 72 0.80 -7.85 10.72
N GLY A 73 1.40 -8.17 9.59
CA GLY A 73 0.59 -8.47 8.42
C GLY A 73 1.30 -9.34 7.41
N TYR A 74 0.47 -9.97 6.60
CA TYR A 74 0.84 -10.83 5.50
C TYR A 74 -0.04 -10.45 4.31
N ALA A 75 0.56 -10.29 3.13
CA ALA A 75 -0.19 -10.17 1.89
C ALA A 75 0.42 -11.10 0.85
N SER A 76 -0.45 -11.76 0.09
CA SER A 76 -0.07 -12.65 -1.00
C SER A 76 -0.65 -12.11 -2.30
N HIS A 77 0.20 -11.98 -3.32
CA HIS A 77 -0.18 -11.50 -4.64
C HIS A 77 -0.23 -12.66 -5.64
N ILE A 78 -1.03 -12.48 -6.69
CA ILE A 78 -1.31 -13.50 -7.72
C ILE A 78 -0.04 -14.04 -8.42
N LYS A 79 1.05 -13.26 -8.46
CA LYS A 79 2.33 -13.68 -9.06
C LYS A 79 3.28 -14.40 -8.09
N ASP A 80 2.75 -15.07 -7.07
CA ASP A 80 3.54 -15.74 -6.02
C ASP A 80 4.54 -14.78 -5.34
N ILE A 81 4.16 -13.51 -5.22
CA ILE A 81 4.91 -12.50 -4.47
C ILE A 81 4.21 -12.36 -3.13
N ASN A 82 4.92 -12.69 -2.07
CA ASN A 82 4.42 -12.67 -0.71
C ASN A 82 5.15 -11.59 0.08
N GLN A 83 4.42 -10.88 0.94
CA GLN A 83 4.98 -9.89 1.83
C GLN A 83 4.59 -10.15 3.27
N LYS A 84 5.54 -9.94 4.18
CA LYS A 84 5.35 -9.96 5.63
C LYS A 84 5.87 -8.66 6.20
N TYR A 85 5.16 -8.10 7.18
CA TYR A 85 5.60 -6.90 7.86
C TYR A 85 5.28 -6.92 9.33
N LEU A 86 6.13 -6.22 10.08
CA LEU A 86 6.00 -5.94 11.50
C LEU A 86 6.28 -4.45 11.71
N GLY A 87 5.34 -3.76 12.35
CA GLY A 87 5.46 -2.35 12.68
C GLY A 87 5.20 -2.12 14.16
N ILE A 88 5.94 -1.20 14.76
CA ILE A 88 5.69 -0.68 16.10
C ILE A 88 5.55 0.83 16.01
N ALA A 89 4.63 1.38 16.78
CA ALA A 89 4.49 2.81 16.96
C ALA A 89 4.13 3.13 18.41
N PHE A 90 4.66 4.24 18.90
CA PHE A 90 4.47 4.68 20.26
C PHE A 90 3.65 5.97 20.28
N LYS A 91 2.82 6.14 21.32
CA LYS A 91 2.00 7.34 21.57
C LYS A 91 2.77 8.67 21.42
N LYS A 92 4.07 8.65 21.64
CA LYS A 92 4.98 9.80 21.51
C LYS A 92 5.30 10.19 20.05
N GLY A 93 4.74 9.50 19.06
CA GLY A 93 4.85 9.86 17.64
C GLY A 93 6.08 9.29 16.93
N TYR A 94 6.79 8.33 17.53
CA TYR A 94 7.88 7.60 16.88
C TYR A 94 7.53 6.12 16.71
N GLY A 95 8.17 5.46 15.75
CA GLY A 95 7.91 4.08 15.41
C GLY A 95 8.94 3.54 14.44
N ALA A 96 8.88 2.24 14.21
CA ALA A 96 9.75 1.54 13.27
C ALA A 96 8.95 0.43 12.58
N MET A 97 9.32 0.15 11.33
CA MET A 97 8.68 -0.91 10.55
C MET A 97 9.74 -1.71 9.81
N ILE A 98 9.58 -3.02 9.82
CA ILE A 98 10.35 -3.94 9.00
C ILE A 98 9.40 -4.69 8.07
N LYS A 99 9.83 -4.86 6.83
CA LYS A 99 9.09 -5.57 5.80
C LYS A 99 10.04 -6.52 5.07
N SER A 100 9.53 -7.70 4.74
CA SER A 100 10.19 -8.69 3.90
C SER A 100 9.25 -9.05 2.75
N VAL A 101 9.79 -9.09 1.55
CA VAL A 101 9.09 -9.54 0.34
C VAL A 101 9.87 -10.72 -0.22
N TYR A 102 9.18 -11.80 -0.52
CA TYR A 102 9.76 -13.05 -1.01
C TYR A 102 8.84 -13.67 -2.08
N SER A 103 9.37 -14.60 -2.87
CA SER A 103 8.58 -15.38 -3.82
C SER A 103 8.77 -16.87 -3.55
N ASP A 104 7.69 -17.65 -3.60
CA ASP A 104 7.74 -19.09 -3.33
C ASP A 104 8.40 -19.90 -4.48
N LYS A 105 8.62 -19.25 -5.63
CA LYS A 105 9.17 -19.89 -6.84
C LYS A 105 10.68 -19.69 -7.02
N ILE A 106 11.37 -19.01 -6.10
CA ILE A 106 12.81 -18.73 -6.14
C ILE A 106 13.46 -19.22 -4.85
#